data_AF-A0A316E5P4-F1
#
_entry.id   AF-A0A316E5P4-F1
#
_cell.length_a   1.000
_cell.length_b   1.000
_cell.length_c   1.000
_cell.angle_alpha   90.00
_cell.angle_beta   90.00
_cell.angle_gamma   90.00
#
_symmetry.space_group_name_H-M   'P 1'
#
loop_
_entity.id
_entity.type
_entity.pdbx_description
1 polymer ?
#
loop_
_entity_poly.entity_id
_entity_poly.type
_entity_poly.pdbx_seq_one_letter_code
_entity_poly.pdbx_strand_id
1 'polypeptide(L)'
;MNRYLDTKKVISLILFILYMGSVWLVAQEAPRKYVSFKAIDGIQVDGMDQEDSWKKADWSDTFIDIEGKKEPAYKTQMKMVWDEKYLYFFAKLEEPNVWGTLKQRDTVIFYNNDFEIFIDPDGDTHNYMEFEMNALNTVWDLFLTKPYRNQGKVLDSWDIQGIMTAVHVDGTLNNPNDIDKGWSVEIAIPWEVLKEANSHNDIPVNEFWRFGFSRVNWEFDLNDGRYARKKDTKGNYLPEYNWVWSPQWVINMHEPEKWGYVYFSDKEVGATDTFTIPEDEHIKWYLYELYRDMIDVDKQAVVGKKANGQVFAASKKILGKKITPIVEYQKDGFVLWTKSPFTNKTLMIKDDGKFLSID
;
A
#
# COMPACT_ATOMS: atom_id res chain seq x y z
N MET A 1 37.80 6.56 56.60
CA MET A 1 38.60 5.67 55.74
C MET A 1 37.92 5.63 54.38
N ASN A 2 38.40 6.47 53.45
CA ASN A 2 37.77 6.76 52.16
C ASN A 2 37.67 5.51 51.28
N ARG A 3 36.46 5.09 50.95
CA ARG A 3 36.20 4.13 49.86
C ARG A 3 36.11 4.89 48.56
N TYR A 4 37.24 5.04 47.87
CA TYR A 4 37.21 5.38 46.46
C TYR A 4 36.62 4.18 45.71
N LEU A 5 35.43 4.36 45.13
CA LEU A 5 34.93 3.46 44.09
C LEU A 5 35.95 3.51 42.95
N ASP A 6 36.43 2.34 42.53
CA ASP A 6 37.35 2.18 41.41
C ASP A 6 36.72 2.80 40.16
N THR A 7 37.25 3.96 39.75
CA THR A 7 36.72 4.80 38.67
C THR A 7 36.57 3.99 37.38
N LYS A 8 37.41 2.97 37.16
CA LYS A 8 37.32 2.07 36.01
C LYS A 8 36.09 1.18 36.04
N LYS A 9 35.69 0.69 37.23
CA LYS A 9 34.47 -0.13 37.40
C LYS A 9 33.21 0.70 37.23
N VAL A 10 33.22 1.96 37.69
CA VAL A 10 32.09 2.89 37.50
C VAL A 10 31.95 3.26 36.02
N ILE A 11 33.06 3.54 35.33
CA ILE A 11 33.04 3.84 33.89
C ILE A 11 32.60 2.61 33.07
N SER A 12 33.10 1.41 33.37
CA SER A 12 32.63 0.18 32.71
C SER A 12 31.15 -0.10 32.96
N LEU A 13 30.63 0.18 34.17
CA LEU A 13 29.22 0.00 34.47
C LEU A 13 28.35 1.03 33.73
N ILE A 14 28.79 2.29 33.63
CA ILE A 14 28.10 3.33 32.85
C ILE A 14 28.12 3.01 31.35
N LEU A 15 29.25 2.54 30.80
CA LEU A 15 29.35 2.10 29.40
C LEU A 15 28.49 0.86 29.13
N PHE A 16 28.40 -0.08 30.08
CA PHE A 16 27.53 -1.25 29.96
C PHE A 16 26.04 -0.87 30.05
N ILE A 17 25.68 0.10 30.88
CA ILE A 17 24.31 0.64 30.97
C ILE A 17 23.96 1.48 29.72
N LEU A 18 24.92 2.22 29.14
CA LEU A 18 24.74 2.92 27.85
C LEU A 18 24.59 1.94 26.69
N TYR A 19 25.35 0.82 26.71
CA TYR A 19 25.26 -0.25 25.70
C TYR A 19 23.96 -1.08 25.82
N MET A 20 23.46 -1.26 27.05
CA MET A 20 22.13 -1.85 27.31
C MET A 20 20.99 -0.84 27.11
N GLY A 21 21.28 0.46 27.12
CA GLY A 21 20.33 1.57 26.96
C GLY A 21 19.93 1.81 25.50
N SER A 22 20.68 1.27 24.53
CA SER A 22 20.20 1.07 23.17
C SER A 22 19.31 -0.18 23.10
N VAL A 23 18.25 -0.20 23.91
CA VAL A 23 17.06 -0.96 23.54
C VAL A 23 16.57 -0.25 22.29
N TRP A 24 16.82 -0.87 21.14
CA TRP A 24 16.10 -0.51 19.93
C TRP A 24 14.62 -0.60 20.29
N LEU A 25 13.98 0.55 20.48
CA LEU A 25 12.56 0.66 20.24
C LEU A 25 12.41 0.24 18.78
N VAL A 26 12.12 -1.05 18.57
CA VAL A 26 11.61 -1.51 17.28
C VAL A 26 10.24 -0.87 17.19
N ALA A 27 10.22 0.37 16.71
CA ALA A 27 8.99 1.00 16.29
C ALA A 27 8.40 0.10 15.22
N GLN A 28 7.09 -0.16 15.31
CA GLN A 28 6.38 -0.78 14.21
C GLN A 28 6.61 0.09 12.97
N GLU A 29 7.15 -0.50 11.90
CA GLU A 29 7.23 0.21 10.62
C GLU A 29 5.80 0.54 10.20
N ALA A 30 5.52 1.84 10.12
CA ALA A 30 4.23 2.34 9.68
C ALA A 30 4.15 2.26 8.16
N PRO A 31 2.96 2.02 7.58
CA PRO A 31 2.74 2.24 6.17
C PRO A 31 3.11 3.67 5.75
N ARG A 32 3.54 3.82 4.49
CA ARG A 32 3.96 5.13 3.98
C ARG A 32 2.79 6.11 3.89
N LYS A 33 3.10 7.40 3.76
CA LYS A 33 2.11 8.47 3.64
C LYS A 33 2.48 9.45 2.54
N TYR A 34 1.47 10.02 1.89
CA TYR A 34 1.61 11.02 0.83
C TYR A 34 0.48 12.06 0.96
N VAL A 35 0.76 13.31 0.57
CA VAL A 35 -0.26 14.37 0.53
C VAL A 35 -0.52 14.73 -0.93
N SER A 36 -1.74 14.49 -1.40
CA SER A 36 -2.22 14.90 -2.70
C SER A 36 -2.87 16.28 -2.60
N PHE A 37 -2.43 17.21 -3.44
CA PHE A 37 -2.89 18.61 -3.45
C PHE A 37 -3.80 18.88 -4.64
N LYS A 38 -4.55 19.99 -4.58
CA LYS A 38 -5.32 20.46 -5.72
C LYS A 38 -4.41 20.87 -6.89
N ALA A 39 -4.72 20.39 -8.09
CA ALA A 39 -4.09 20.85 -9.31
C ALA A 39 -4.38 22.35 -9.54
N ILE A 40 -3.42 23.06 -10.14
CA ILE A 40 -3.49 24.51 -10.42
C ILE A 40 -3.69 24.83 -11.91
N ASP A 41 -3.53 23.83 -12.74
CA ASP A 41 -3.72 23.85 -14.19
C ASP A 41 -4.39 22.54 -14.63
N GLY A 42 -4.93 22.52 -15.85
CA GLY A 42 -5.53 21.30 -16.39
C GLY A 42 -4.43 20.29 -16.75
N ILE A 43 -4.62 19.03 -16.35
CA ILE A 43 -3.72 17.93 -16.68
C ILE A 43 -4.07 17.38 -18.07
N GLN A 44 -3.11 17.40 -19.00
CA GLN A 44 -3.23 16.74 -20.29
C GLN A 44 -2.63 15.35 -20.19
N VAL A 45 -3.49 14.32 -20.12
CA VAL A 45 -3.03 12.94 -20.00
C VAL A 45 -2.32 12.47 -21.29
N ASP A 46 -1.00 12.62 -21.34
CA ASP A 46 -0.13 12.26 -22.46
C ASP A 46 1.11 11.43 -22.06
N GLY A 47 1.24 11.12 -20.76
CA GLY A 47 2.29 10.28 -20.23
C GLY A 47 3.53 11.06 -19.80
N MET A 48 3.48 12.40 -19.80
CA MET A 48 4.57 13.29 -19.41
C MET A 48 4.22 14.15 -18.20
N ASP A 49 5.23 14.66 -17.48
CA ASP A 49 5.06 15.52 -16.30
C ASP A 49 5.33 17.01 -16.60
N GLN A 50 4.81 17.53 -17.71
CA GLN A 50 5.17 18.87 -18.21
C GLN A 50 4.30 20.00 -17.65
N GLU A 51 3.18 19.69 -17.03
CA GLU A 51 2.27 20.62 -16.38
C GLU A 51 2.89 21.23 -15.13
N ASP A 52 2.47 22.45 -14.78
CA ASP A 52 3.00 23.13 -13.61
C ASP A 52 2.55 22.45 -12.31
N SER A 53 1.38 21.80 -12.31
CA SER A 53 0.96 20.93 -11.22
C SER A 53 1.94 19.78 -10.98
N TRP A 54 2.38 19.08 -12.03
CA TRP A 54 3.33 17.96 -11.89
C TRP A 54 4.71 18.40 -11.46
N LYS A 55 5.19 19.54 -11.96
CA LYS A 55 6.48 20.10 -11.54
C LYS A 55 6.51 20.47 -10.07
N LYS A 56 5.36 20.90 -9.50
CA LYS A 56 5.22 21.30 -8.10
C LYS A 56 4.87 20.16 -7.15
N ALA A 57 4.23 19.11 -7.64
CA ALA A 57 3.91 17.95 -6.82
C ALA A 57 5.20 17.27 -6.33
N ASP A 58 5.21 16.85 -5.07
CA ASP A 58 6.32 16.11 -4.49
C ASP A 58 6.35 14.68 -5.04
N TRP A 59 7.55 14.11 -5.18
CA TRP A 59 7.69 12.67 -5.45
C TRP A 59 7.40 11.86 -4.20
N SER A 60 6.75 10.70 -4.36
CA SER A 60 6.72 9.67 -3.33
C SER A 60 8.12 9.18 -2.99
N ASP A 61 8.27 8.53 -1.84
CA ASP A 61 9.43 7.67 -1.61
C ASP A 61 9.57 6.63 -2.74
N THR A 62 10.81 6.22 -3.03
CA THR A 62 11.11 5.18 -4.03
C THR A 62 10.54 3.85 -3.61
N PHE A 63 10.02 3.09 -4.58
CA PHE A 63 9.45 1.77 -4.33
C PHE A 63 10.52 0.84 -3.77
N ILE A 64 10.09 -0.11 -2.94
CA ILE A 64 10.93 -1.13 -2.32
C ILE A 64 10.36 -2.52 -2.61
N ASP A 65 11.14 -3.57 -2.38
CA ASP A 65 10.61 -4.94 -2.39
C ASP A 65 9.39 -5.07 -1.45
N ILE A 66 8.36 -5.80 -1.87
CA ILE A 66 7.11 -5.97 -1.13
C ILE A 66 7.30 -6.47 0.32
N GLU A 67 8.38 -7.19 0.60
CA GLU A 67 8.73 -7.67 1.94
C GLU A 67 9.47 -6.61 2.81
N GLY A 68 9.76 -5.43 2.25
CA GLY A 68 10.23 -4.22 2.92
C GLY A 68 11.74 -4.05 3.08
N LYS A 69 12.55 -5.01 2.62
CA LYS A 69 13.98 -5.09 3.01
C LYS A 69 14.99 -4.78 1.91
N LYS A 70 14.58 -4.82 0.64
CA LYS A 70 15.50 -4.75 -0.50
C LYS A 70 15.16 -3.56 -1.38
N GLU A 71 16.20 -2.89 -1.85
CA GLU A 71 16.10 -1.88 -2.89
C GLU A 71 15.95 -2.58 -4.26
N PRO A 72 14.94 -2.18 -5.06
CA PRO A 72 14.78 -2.60 -6.44
C PRO A 72 15.99 -2.28 -7.31
N ALA A 73 16.20 -3.09 -8.34
CA ALA A 73 17.24 -2.83 -9.34
C ALA A 73 16.97 -1.53 -10.13
N TYR A 74 15.69 -1.20 -10.33
CA TYR A 74 15.29 -0.02 -11.08
C TYR A 74 14.33 0.85 -10.27
N LYS A 75 14.61 2.15 -10.28
CA LYS A 75 13.84 3.10 -9.48
C LYS A 75 12.42 3.24 -10.01
N THR A 76 11.46 3.25 -9.11
CA THR A 76 10.06 3.62 -9.40
C THR A 76 9.58 4.61 -8.35
N GLN A 77 8.91 5.68 -8.78
CA GLN A 77 8.29 6.71 -7.93
C GLN A 77 6.99 7.19 -8.57
N MET A 78 6.09 7.75 -7.76
CA MET A 78 4.86 8.36 -8.24
C MET A 78 4.64 9.77 -7.68
N LYS A 79 3.70 10.49 -8.27
CA LYS A 79 3.08 11.71 -7.76
C LYS A 79 1.58 11.63 -7.92
N MET A 80 0.88 12.38 -7.09
CA MET A 80 -0.57 12.56 -7.19
C MET A 80 -0.96 14.02 -7.01
N VAL A 81 -1.98 14.44 -7.76
CA VAL A 81 -2.74 15.69 -7.59
C VAL A 81 -4.21 15.40 -7.85
N TRP A 82 -5.12 16.31 -7.51
CA TRP A 82 -6.55 16.13 -7.75
C TRP A 82 -7.26 17.42 -8.13
N ASP A 83 -8.41 17.33 -8.78
CA ASP A 83 -9.35 18.45 -8.97
C ASP A 83 -10.79 18.00 -8.69
N GLU A 84 -11.78 18.85 -8.95
CA GLU A 84 -13.18 18.51 -8.68
C GLU A 84 -13.75 17.37 -9.55
N LYS A 85 -13.05 16.95 -10.61
CA LYS A 85 -13.50 15.93 -11.56
C LYS A 85 -12.69 14.65 -11.50
N TYR A 86 -11.37 14.74 -11.30
CA TYR A 86 -10.46 13.61 -11.39
C TYR A 86 -9.46 13.57 -10.24
N LEU A 87 -9.06 12.35 -9.92
CA LEU A 87 -7.83 12.04 -9.23
C LEU A 87 -6.76 11.69 -10.26
N TYR A 88 -5.61 12.37 -10.21
CA TYR A 88 -4.53 12.19 -11.17
C TYR A 88 -3.33 11.48 -10.54
N PHE A 89 -2.69 10.63 -11.34
CA PHE A 89 -1.47 9.91 -10.98
C PHE A 89 -0.45 10.07 -12.09
N PHE A 90 0.80 10.28 -11.70
CA PHE A 90 1.95 10.17 -12.59
C PHE A 90 2.97 9.23 -11.96
N ALA A 91 3.47 8.24 -12.69
CA ALA A 91 4.56 7.41 -12.19
C ALA A 91 5.67 7.27 -13.22
N LYS A 92 6.91 7.27 -12.73
CA LYS A 92 8.11 7.10 -13.53
C LYS A 92 8.81 5.81 -13.13
N LEU A 93 9.03 4.94 -14.11
CA LEU A 93 9.60 3.61 -13.96
C LEU A 93 10.90 3.58 -14.77
N GLU A 94 12.04 3.53 -14.09
CA GLU A 94 13.31 3.23 -14.76
C GLU A 94 13.25 1.80 -15.30
N GLU A 95 13.62 1.60 -16.56
CA GLU A 95 13.60 0.29 -17.19
C GLU A 95 14.54 0.31 -18.40
N PRO A 96 15.67 -0.39 -18.35
CA PRO A 96 16.61 -0.45 -19.48
C PRO A 96 16.09 -1.26 -20.67
N ASN A 97 15.05 -2.08 -20.50
CA ASN A 97 14.46 -2.88 -21.55
C ASN A 97 12.94 -2.70 -21.51
N VAL A 98 12.40 -1.68 -22.19
CA VAL A 98 10.95 -1.45 -22.16
C VAL A 98 10.28 -2.41 -23.14
N TRP A 99 9.50 -3.37 -22.62
CA TRP A 99 8.83 -4.37 -23.44
C TRP A 99 7.41 -4.66 -22.97
N GLY A 100 6.60 -5.16 -23.89
CA GLY A 100 5.21 -5.52 -23.65
C GLY A 100 4.62 -6.25 -24.85
N THR A 101 3.76 -7.23 -24.59
CA THR A 101 3.13 -8.08 -25.60
C THR A 101 1.61 -8.11 -25.48
N LEU A 102 1.08 -7.79 -24.30
CA LEU A 102 -0.33 -7.83 -23.98
C LEU A 102 -1.01 -6.52 -24.38
N LYS A 103 -1.94 -6.60 -25.33
CA LYS A 103 -2.62 -5.45 -25.97
C LYS A 103 -4.12 -5.40 -25.71
N GLN A 104 -4.68 -6.51 -25.24
CA GLN A 104 -6.11 -6.67 -25.04
C GLN A 104 -6.45 -6.17 -23.65
N ARG A 105 -7.35 -5.18 -23.55
CA ARG A 105 -7.93 -4.75 -22.28
C ARG A 105 -8.51 -5.96 -21.55
N ASP A 106 -8.36 -5.99 -20.23
CA ASP A 106 -8.87 -7.03 -19.32
C ASP A 106 -8.23 -8.41 -19.55
N THR A 107 -7.01 -8.42 -20.08
CA THR A 107 -6.13 -9.57 -19.98
C THR A 107 -5.34 -9.48 -18.70
N VAL A 108 -4.96 -10.64 -18.14
CA VAL A 108 -4.09 -10.73 -16.95
C VAL A 108 -2.75 -10.06 -17.23
N ILE A 109 -2.62 -8.78 -16.87
CA ILE A 109 -1.62 -7.88 -17.45
C ILE A 109 -0.25 -8.01 -16.78
N PHE A 110 -0.21 -8.44 -15.52
CA PHE A 110 1.01 -8.74 -14.76
C PHE A 110 1.93 -9.81 -15.38
N TYR A 111 1.55 -10.46 -16.49
CA TYR A 111 2.50 -11.25 -17.30
C TYR A 111 3.41 -10.39 -18.20
N ASN A 112 3.25 -9.08 -18.20
CA ASN A 112 4.22 -8.08 -18.63
C ASN A 112 4.76 -7.32 -17.41
N ASN A 113 5.75 -6.45 -17.62
CA ASN A 113 6.02 -5.41 -16.64
C ASN A 113 4.85 -4.42 -16.66
N ASP A 114 4.37 -4.02 -15.49
CA ASP A 114 3.23 -3.12 -15.34
C ASP A 114 3.37 -2.18 -14.14
N PHE A 115 2.43 -1.27 -14.04
CA PHE A 115 2.22 -0.39 -12.91
C PHE A 115 0.81 -0.58 -12.39
N GLU A 116 0.68 -0.73 -11.07
CA GLU A 116 -0.58 -1.08 -10.41
C GLU A 116 -0.94 0.00 -9.37
N ILE A 117 -2.22 0.33 -9.29
CA ILE A 117 -2.84 1.21 -8.31
C ILE A 117 -3.94 0.43 -7.59
N PHE A 118 -3.89 0.44 -6.26
CA PHE A 118 -4.90 -0.15 -5.41
C PHE A 118 -5.53 0.93 -4.54
N ILE A 119 -6.86 0.92 -4.40
CA ILE A 119 -7.60 2.01 -3.73
C ILE A 119 -8.66 1.42 -2.80
N ASP A 120 -8.52 1.67 -1.51
CA ASP A 120 -9.53 1.39 -0.48
C ASP A 120 -9.95 2.73 0.15
N PRO A 121 -11.08 3.32 -0.29
CA PRO A 121 -11.51 4.66 0.10
C PRO A 121 -11.70 4.86 1.61
N ASP A 122 -12.53 4.03 2.26
CA ASP A 122 -12.83 4.20 3.70
C ASP A 122 -11.90 3.37 4.61
N GLY A 123 -10.99 2.60 4.00
CA GLY A 123 -10.02 1.80 4.71
C GLY A 123 -10.62 0.61 5.42
N ASP A 124 -11.84 0.19 5.08
CA ASP A 124 -12.52 -0.92 5.75
C ASP A 124 -12.09 -2.31 5.22
N THR A 125 -11.17 -2.33 4.25
CA THR A 125 -10.65 -3.47 3.49
C THR A 125 -11.64 -4.14 2.53
N HIS A 126 -12.86 -3.61 2.39
CA HIS A 126 -13.88 -4.09 1.48
C HIS A 126 -14.06 -3.13 0.31
N ASN A 127 -14.69 -3.63 -0.76
CA ASN A 127 -15.07 -2.82 -1.90
C ASN A 127 -13.92 -1.97 -2.48
N TYR A 128 -12.72 -2.53 -2.52
CA TYR A 128 -11.53 -1.84 -3.01
C TYR A 128 -11.33 -2.10 -4.49
N MET A 129 -10.64 -1.17 -5.13
CA MET A 129 -10.37 -1.19 -6.56
C MET A 129 -8.91 -1.51 -6.83
N GLU A 130 -8.66 -2.12 -7.97
CA GLU A 130 -7.34 -2.40 -8.53
C GLU A 130 -7.33 -1.94 -9.98
N PHE A 131 -6.24 -1.31 -10.37
CA PHE A 131 -5.98 -0.86 -11.73
C PHE A 131 -4.54 -1.23 -12.07
N GLU A 132 -4.35 -1.86 -13.21
CA GLU A 132 -3.05 -2.25 -13.73
C GLU A 132 -2.90 -1.73 -15.17
N MET A 133 -1.69 -1.30 -15.53
CA MET A 133 -1.37 -0.98 -16.92
C MET A 133 0.07 -1.27 -17.30
N ASN A 134 0.30 -1.70 -18.54
CA ASN A 134 1.65 -1.96 -19.05
C ASN A 134 2.17 -0.83 -19.96
N ALA A 135 3.42 -0.97 -20.43
CA ALA A 135 4.07 -0.02 -21.32
C ALA A 135 3.42 0.14 -22.71
N LEU A 136 2.41 -0.68 -23.06
CA LEU A 136 1.60 -0.55 -24.26
C LEU A 136 0.34 0.31 -24.04
N ASN A 137 0.14 0.86 -22.84
CA ASN A 137 -1.10 1.51 -22.39
C ASN A 137 -2.30 0.55 -22.39
N THR A 138 -2.06 -0.75 -22.24
CA THR A 138 -3.12 -1.74 -22.03
C THR A 138 -3.52 -1.72 -20.57
N VAL A 139 -4.83 -1.59 -20.31
CA VAL A 139 -5.40 -1.47 -18.97
C VAL A 139 -6.13 -2.75 -18.58
N TRP A 140 -6.07 -3.08 -17.29
CA TRP A 140 -6.96 -4.00 -16.62
C TRP A 140 -7.40 -3.35 -15.30
N ASP A 141 -8.70 -3.31 -15.03
CA ASP A 141 -9.23 -2.81 -13.77
C ASP A 141 -10.23 -3.79 -13.16
N LEU A 142 -10.27 -3.81 -11.83
CA LEU A 142 -10.98 -4.80 -11.05
C LEU A 142 -11.62 -4.13 -9.85
N PHE A 143 -12.78 -4.66 -9.46
CA PHE A 143 -13.41 -4.34 -8.19
C PHE A 143 -13.46 -5.57 -7.30
N LEU A 144 -12.92 -5.45 -6.08
CA LEU A 144 -12.83 -6.54 -5.12
C LEU A 144 -13.68 -6.24 -3.90
N THR A 145 -14.64 -7.14 -3.66
CA THR A 145 -15.55 -7.01 -2.51
C THR A 145 -14.85 -7.08 -1.15
N LYS A 146 -13.73 -7.80 -1.05
CA LYS A 146 -12.89 -7.98 0.15
C LYS A 146 -11.63 -8.80 -0.21
N PRO A 147 -10.65 -8.98 0.70
CA PRO A 147 -9.43 -9.74 0.40
C PRO A 147 -9.71 -11.21 0.08
N TYR A 148 -8.86 -11.83 -0.74
CA TYR A 148 -9.01 -13.26 -1.12
C TYR A 148 -9.03 -14.21 0.08
N ARG A 149 -8.22 -13.93 1.11
CA ARG A 149 -8.22 -14.68 2.38
C ARG A 149 -9.59 -14.69 3.07
N ASN A 150 -10.44 -13.71 2.74
CA ASN A 150 -11.80 -13.55 3.24
C ASN A 150 -12.88 -14.02 2.25
N GLN A 151 -12.49 -14.83 1.26
CA GLN A 151 -13.35 -15.32 0.17
C GLN A 151 -13.96 -14.18 -0.64
N GLY A 152 -13.16 -13.12 -0.87
CA GLY A 152 -13.52 -12.03 -1.74
C GLY A 152 -13.83 -12.48 -3.16
N LYS A 153 -14.84 -11.85 -3.75
CA LYS A 153 -15.14 -11.95 -5.17
C LYS A 153 -14.55 -10.76 -5.91
N VAL A 154 -14.04 -11.06 -7.10
CA VAL A 154 -13.62 -10.09 -8.10
C VAL A 154 -14.78 -9.89 -9.08
N LEU A 155 -15.07 -8.64 -9.42
CA LEU A 155 -16.04 -8.27 -10.43
C LEU A 155 -15.29 -7.89 -11.72
N ASP A 156 -14.86 -8.90 -12.49
CA ASP A 156 -14.04 -8.72 -13.70
C ASP A 156 -14.73 -7.95 -14.85
N SER A 157 -16.04 -7.70 -14.75
CA SER A 157 -16.79 -6.91 -15.74
C SER A 157 -17.04 -5.47 -15.31
N TRP A 158 -16.50 -5.07 -14.17
CA TRP A 158 -16.50 -3.67 -13.73
C TRP A 158 -15.31 -2.97 -14.36
N ASP A 159 -15.53 -1.76 -14.86
CA ASP A 159 -14.54 -0.93 -15.54
C ASP A 159 -14.52 0.45 -14.88
N ILE A 160 -13.36 1.11 -14.84
CA ILE A 160 -13.28 2.51 -14.44
C ILE A 160 -13.79 3.40 -15.58
N GLN A 161 -15.10 3.65 -15.59
CA GLN A 161 -15.76 4.42 -16.63
C GLN A 161 -15.21 5.85 -16.73
N GLY A 162 -14.76 6.23 -17.93
CA GLY A 162 -14.24 7.57 -18.20
C GLY A 162 -12.78 7.79 -17.75
N ILE A 163 -12.05 6.73 -17.41
CA ILE A 163 -10.62 6.80 -17.17
C ILE A 163 -9.86 7.31 -18.41
N MET A 164 -8.83 8.12 -18.18
CA MET A 164 -7.88 8.53 -19.21
C MET A 164 -6.50 8.01 -18.81
N THR A 165 -5.80 7.37 -19.74
CA THR A 165 -4.46 6.82 -19.50
C THR A 165 -3.54 7.09 -20.68
N ALA A 166 -2.28 7.36 -20.38
CA ALA A 166 -1.23 7.50 -21.38
C ALA A 166 0.10 6.94 -20.88
N VAL A 167 0.93 6.54 -21.84
CA VAL A 167 2.30 6.06 -21.60
C VAL A 167 3.26 6.87 -22.45
N HIS A 168 4.37 7.27 -21.85
CA HIS A 168 5.53 7.77 -22.57
C HIS A 168 6.73 6.84 -22.37
N VAL A 169 7.44 6.49 -23.44
CA VAL A 169 8.67 5.70 -23.39
C VAL A 169 9.87 6.60 -23.71
N ASP A 170 10.80 6.76 -22.77
CA ASP A 170 12.09 7.45 -22.97
C ASP A 170 13.11 6.40 -23.46
N GLY A 171 12.96 6.02 -24.73
CA GLY A 171 13.61 4.87 -25.33
C GLY A 171 12.84 4.32 -26.53
N THR A 172 12.94 3.02 -26.80
CA THR A 172 12.15 2.32 -27.83
C THR A 172 11.48 1.04 -27.32
N LEU A 173 10.16 1.00 -27.43
CA LEU A 173 9.37 -0.15 -26.98
C LEU A 173 9.67 -1.40 -27.81
N ASN A 174 9.93 -2.53 -27.12
CA ASN A 174 10.18 -3.85 -27.69
C ASN A 174 11.42 -3.93 -28.60
N ASN A 175 12.43 -3.11 -28.37
CA ASN A 175 13.72 -3.21 -29.05
C ASN A 175 14.76 -3.86 -28.12
N PRO A 176 15.33 -5.03 -28.47
CA PRO A 176 16.38 -5.66 -27.67
C PRO A 176 17.79 -5.21 -28.04
N ASN A 177 17.94 -4.25 -28.96
CA ASN A 177 19.24 -3.84 -29.49
C ASN A 177 19.72 -2.49 -28.94
N ASP A 178 18.95 -1.87 -28.06
CA ASP A 178 19.30 -0.63 -27.36
C ASP A 178 19.09 -0.77 -25.85
N ILE A 179 19.30 0.35 -25.16
CA ILE A 179 19.11 0.47 -23.71
C ILE A 179 18.28 1.72 -23.50
N ASP A 180 17.10 1.52 -22.93
CA ASP A 180 16.16 2.59 -22.62
C ASP A 180 16.51 3.26 -21.28
N LYS A 181 15.89 4.40 -20.99
CA LYS A 181 15.90 4.94 -19.62
C LYS A 181 14.69 4.46 -18.83
N GLY A 182 13.57 4.21 -19.51
CA GLY A 182 12.35 3.71 -18.91
C GLY A 182 11.10 4.27 -19.54
N TRP A 183 10.02 4.26 -18.77
CA TRP A 183 8.70 4.70 -19.21
C TRP A 183 7.97 5.39 -18.07
N SER A 184 7.00 6.21 -18.42
CA SER A 184 6.09 6.85 -17.48
C SER A 184 4.65 6.56 -17.85
N VAL A 185 3.82 6.54 -16.82
CA VAL A 185 2.37 6.43 -16.93
C VAL A 185 1.75 7.70 -16.38
N GLU A 186 0.67 8.13 -17.02
CA GLU A 186 -0.17 9.22 -16.54
C GLU A 186 -1.62 8.79 -16.63
N ILE A 187 -2.35 8.98 -15.53
CA ILE A 187 -3.68 8.42 -15.33
C ILE A 187 -4.58 9.49 -14.70
N ALA A 188 -5.78 9.67 -15.23
CA ALA A 188 -6.85 10.44 -14.61
C ALA A 188 -8.06 9.55 -14.37
N ILE A 189 -8.41 9.36 -13.10
CA ILE A 189 -9.58 8.58 -12.69
C ILE A 189 -10.70 9.53 -12.27
N PRO A 190 -11.90 9.45 -12.88
CA PRO A 190 -13.04 10.26 -12.45
C PRO A 190 -13.47 9.97 -11.01
N TRP A 191 -13.73 11.02 -10.24
CA TRP A 191 -14.29 10.87 -8.88
C TRP A 191 -15.64 10.16 -8.89
N GLU A 192 -16.46 10.35 -9.92
CA GLU A 192 -17.77 9.69 -10.02
C GLU A 192 -17.69 8.17 -9.84
N VAL A 193 -16.64 7.53 -10.37
CA VAL A 193 -16.42 6.08 -10.20
C VAL A 193 -15.85 5.75 -8.83
N LEU A 194 -14.83 6.49 -8.38
CA LEU A 194 -14.17 6.25 -7.09
C LEU A 194 -15.13 6.36 -5.90
N LYS A 195 -16.10 7.26 -5.99
CA LYS A 195 -17.10 7.49 -4.94
C LYS A 195 -18.10 6.33 -4.80
N GLU A 196 -18.24 5.44 -5.79
CA GLU A 196 -19.10 4.24 -5.69
C GLU A 196 -18.62 3.27 -4.60
N ALA A 197 -17.31 3.21 -4.39
CA ALA A 197 -16.68 2.43 -3.32
C ALA A 197 -16.63 3.17 -1.97
N ASN A 198 -16.90 4.47 -1.96
CA ASN A 198 -16.81 5.30 -0.77
C ASN A 198 -18.14 5.30 0.02
N SER A 199 -18.07 5.11 1.34
CA SER A 199 -19.25 5.05 2.23
C SER A 199 -20.08 6.33 2.29
N HIS A 200 -19.51 7.50 1.97
CA HIS A 200 -20.20 8.79 1.99
C HIS A 200 -20.35 9.45 0.61
N ASN A 201 -19.93 8.78 -0.48
CA ASN A 201 -20.12 9.22 -1.87
C ASN A 201 -19.65 10.67 -2.18
N ASP A 202 -18.65 11.16 -1.44
CA ASP A 202 -18.05 12.49 -1.61
C ASP A 202 -16.54 12.38 -1.90
N ILE A 203 -15.97 13.46 -2.45
CA ILE A 203 -14.51 13.61 -2.58
C ILE A 203 -13.93 13.80 -1.15
N PRO A 204 -12.86 13.07 -0.78
CA PRO A 204 -12.32 13.03 0.59
C PRO A 204 -11.47 14.28 0.93
N VAL A 205 -12.01 15.48 0.74
CA VAL A 205 -11.28 16.73 0.99
C VAL A 205 -10.93 16.86 2.47
N ASN A 206 -9.65 17.04 2.77
CA ASN A 206 -9.06 17.02 4.11
C ASN A 206 -9.27 15.70 4.86
N GLU A 207 -9.41 14.60 4.12
CA GLU A 207 -9.48 13.23 4.61
C GLU A 207 -8.37 12.39 3.96
N PHE A 208 -8.22 11.14 4.40
CA PHE A 208 -7.26 10.21 3.79
C PHE A 208 -7.96 8.94 3.34
N TRP A 209 -7.44 8.36 2.25
CA TRP A 209 -7.79 7.01 1.79
C TRP A 209 -6.55 6.10 1.85
N ARG A 210 -6.78 4.79 1.69
CA ARG A 210 -5.70 3.79 1.66
C ARG A 210 -5.31 3.51 0.20
N PHE A 211 -4.02 3.58 -0.10
CA PHE A 211 -3.50 3.33 -1.45
C PHE A 211 -2.33 2.35 -1.47
N GLY A 212 -2.43 1.35 -2.34
CA GLY A 212 -1.30 0.53 -2.76
C GLY A 212 -0.79 1.03 -4.11
N PHE A 213 0.53 1.03 -4.29
CA PHE A 213 1.13 1.18 -5.60
C PHE A 213 2.19 0.10 -5.76
N SER A 214 2.19 -0.55 -6.91
CA SER A 214 3.07 -1.66 -7.21
C SER A 214 3.58 -1.56 -8.64
N ARG A 215 4.72 -2.20 -8.88
CA ARG A 215 5.27 -2.50 -10.18
C ARG A 215 5.59 -3.98 -10.17
N VAL A 216 4.94 -4.74 -11.05
CA VAL A 216 5.41 -6.08 -11.36
C VAL A 216 6.53 -5.97 -12.37
N ASN A 217 7.64 -6.63 -12.06
CA ASN A 217 8.82 -6.61 -12.91
C ASN A 217 9.33 -8.03 -13.13
N TRP A 218 9.54 -8.39 -14.39
CA TRP A 218 10.08 -9.69 -14.78
C TRP A 218 11.49 -9.56 -15.31
N GLU A 219 12.32 -10.54 -15.00
CA GLU A 219 13.45 -10.84 -15.86
C GLU A 219 12.97 -11.41 -17.20
N PHE A 220 13.73 -11.17 -18.25
CA PHE A 220 13.40 -11.59 -19.60
C PHE A 220 14.46 -12.50 -20.21
N ASP A 221 14.03 -13.30 -21.19
CA ASP A 221 14.85 -13.95 -22.20
C ASP A 221 14.49 -13.38 -23.59
N LEU A 222 15.41 -13.53 -24.54
CA LEU A 222 15.15 -13.22 -25.95
C LEU A 222 14.98 -14.50 -26.75
N ASN A 223 13.78 -14.71 -27.28
CA ASN A 223 13.46 -15.82 -28.17
C ASN A 223 13.32 -15.26 -29.59
N ASP A 224 14.28 -15.54 -30.46
CA ASP A 224 14.34 -15.02 -31.84
C ASP A 224 14.18 -13.48 -31.90
N GLY A 225 14.85 -12.78 -30.97
CA GLY A 225 14.80 -11.31 -30.87
C GLY A 225 13.51 -10.75 -30.27
N ARG A 226 12.66 -11.58 -29.66
CA ARG A 226 11.46 -11.14 -28.95
C ARG A 226 11.57 -11.39 -27.46
N TYR A 227 11.19 -10.40 -26.67
CA TYR A 227 11.10 -10.50 -25.22
C TYR A 227 10.08 -11.58 -24.79
N ALA A 228 10.49 -12.38 -23.81
CA ALA A 228 9.63 -13.30 -23.09
C ALA A 228 10.05 -13.36 -21.62
N ARG A 229 9.13 -13.69 -20.71
CA ARG A 229 9.48 -13.91 -19.30
C ARG A 229 10.53 -15.01 -19.18
N LYS A 230 11.56 -14.74 -18.37
CA LYS A 230 12.72 -15.61 -18.20
C LYS A 230 12.35 -16.94 -17.56
N LYS A 231 13.02 -18.01 -18.00
CA LYS A 231 12.84 -19.36 -17.44
C LYS A 231 14.09 -19.88 -16.76
N ASP A 232 13.90 -20.74 -15.75
CA ASP A 232 14.97 -21.52 -15.13
C ASP A 232 15.44 -22.65 -16.07
N THR A 233 16.48 -23.37 -15.65
CA THR A 233 17.04 -24.52 -16.42
C THR A 233 16.08 -25.71 -16.53
N LYS A 234 14.97 -25.72 -15.79
CA LYS A 234 13.92 -26.74 -15.84
C LYS A 234 12.73 -26.30 -16.70
N GLY A 235 12.74 -25.07 -17.21
CA GLY A 235 11.67 -24.51 -18.04
C GLY A 235 10.53 -23.84 -17.25
N ASN A 236 10.66 -23.65 -15.94
CA ASN A 236 9.71 -22.88 -15.15
C ASN A 236 10.00 -21.39 -15.29
N TYR A 237 8.97 -20.54 -15.29
CA TYR A 237 9.19 -19.10 -15.19
C TYR A 237 9.85 -18.75 -13.86
N LEU A 238 10.85 -17.87 -13.89
CA LEU A 238 11.36 -17.25 -12.67
C LEU A 238 10.24 -16.42 -12.03
N PRO A 239 10.21 -16.25 -10.69
CA PRO A 239 9.21 -15.42 -10.05
C PRO A 239 9.34 -13.96 -10.48
N GLU A 240 8.23 -13.25 -10.49
CA GLU A 240 8.19 -11.81 -10.61
C GLU A 240 8.79 -11.11 -9.39
N TYR A 241 9.26 -9.90 -9.60
CA TYR A 241 9.52 -8.96 -8.53
C TYR A 241 8.32 -8.04 -8.34
N ASN A 242 7.86 -7.91 -7.10
CA ASN A 242 6.83 -6.96 -6.71
C ASN A 242 7.51 -5.80 -5.98
N TRP A 243 7.62 -4.65 -6.65
CA TRP A 243 8.19 -3.44 -6.07
C TRP A 243 7.07 -2.48 -5.74
N VAL A 244 6.97 -2.05 -4.49
CA VAL A 244 5.80 -1.36 -3.97
C VAL A 244 6.16 -0.05 -3.29
N TRP A 245 5.24 0.91 -3.29
CA TRP A 245 5.41 2.14 -2.53
C TRP A 245 5.43 1.85 -1.03
N SER A 246 4.33 1.35 -0.45
CA SER A 246 4.28 0.97 0.96
C SER A 246 4.49 -0.55 1.08
N PRO A 247 5.44 -1.04 1.90
CA PRO A 247 5.68 -2.48 2.03
C PRO A 247 4.47 -3.20 2.60
N GLN A 248 4.28 -4.46 2.18
CA GLN A 248 3.27 -5.36 2.72
C GLN A 248 3.86 -6.38 3.70
N TRP A 249 5.19 -6.51 3.75
CA TRP A 249 5.92 -7.46 4.60
C TRP A 249 5.58 -8.95 4.34
N VAL A 250 4.87 -9.21 3.24
CA VAL A 250 4.48 -10.51 2.69
C VAL A 250 4.27 -10.33 1.19
N ILE A 251 4.51 -11.36 0.38
CA ILE A 251 4.26 -11.32 -1.08
C ILE A 251 2.75 -11.47 -1.32
N ASN A 252 2.00 -10.40 -1.04
CA ASN A 252 0.56 -10.29 -1.26
C ASN A 252 0.13 -8.82 -1.24
N MET A 253 -0.28 -8.26 -2.39
CA MET A 253 -0.81 -6.89 -2.44
C MET A 253 -2.24 -6.76 -1.93
N HIS A 254 -3.01 -7.84 -1.87
CA HIS A 254 -4.40 -7.82 -1.40
C HIS A 254 -4.50 -7.86 0.13
N GLU A 255 -3.75 -6.98 0.80
CA GLU A 255 -3.83 -6.68 2.23
C GLU A 255 -4.07 -5.16 2.44
N PRO A 256 -5.28 -4.65 2.14
CA PRO A 256 -5.55 -3.21 2.13
C PRO A 256 -5.25 -2.49 3.46
N GLU A 257 -5.31 -3.22 4.57
CA GLU A 257 -4.96 -2.69 5.89
C GLU A 257 -3.48 -2.26 6.01
N LYS A 258 -2.59 -2.72 5.13
CA LYS A 258 -1.15 -2.43 5.10
C LYS A 258 -0.75 -1.40 4.04
N TRP A 259 -1.66 -1.00 3.16
CA TRP A 259 -1.42 0.02 2.14
C TRP A 259 -1.00 1.37 2.72
N GLY A 260 -0.50 2.29 1.90
CA GLY A 260 -0.11 3.60 2.38
C GLY A 260 -1.32 4.53 2.60
N TYR A 261 -1.07 5.69 3.19
CA TYR A 261 -2.07 6.72 3.46
C TYR A 261 -1.92 7.87 2.47
N VAL A 262 -2.96 8.19 1.70
CA VAL A 262 -2.96 9.40 0.87
C VAL A 262 -3.97 10.37 1.46
N TYR A 263 -3.47 11.53 1.91
CA TYR A 263 -4.29 12.62 2.42
C TYR A 263 -4.57 13.63 1.31
N PHE A 264 -5.83 14.03 1.13
CA PHE A 264 -6.22 14.97 0.09
C PHE A 264 -6.36 16.37 0.67
N SER A 265 -5.32 17.18 0.50
CA SER A 265 -5.31 18.57 0.98
C SER A 265 -6.26 19.45 0.15
N ASP A 266 -7.01 20.33 0.81
CA ASP A 266 -7.78 21.39 0.16
C ASP A 266 -6.92 22.50 -0.47
N LYS A 267 -5.61 22.50 -0.20
CA LYS A 267 -4.65 23.46 -0.73
C LYS A 267 -4.20 23.10 -2.14
N GLU A 268 -3.81 24.13 -2.89
CA GLU A 268 -3.18 24.00 -4.20
C GLU A 268 -1.76 23.42 -4.12
N VAL A 269 -1.38 22.67 -5.15
CA VAL A 269 -0.05 22.07 -5.27
C VAL A 269 1.06 23.12 -5.31
N GLY A 270 2.13 22.86 -4.56
CA GLY A 270 3.20 23.82 -4.27
C GLY A 270 3.00 24.59 -2.96
N ALA A 271 1.83 24.47 -2.31
CA ALA A 271 1.68 24.83 -0.90
C ALA A 271 2.31 23.79 0.03
N THR A 272 2.37 24.09 1.32
CA THR A 272 2.79 23.13 2.35
C THR A 272 1.58 22.63 3.14
N ASP A 273 1.51 21.32 3.31
CA ASP A 273 0.59 20.67 4.22
C ASP A 273 1.21 19.42 4.83
N THR A 274 0.70 19.03 6.00
CA THR A 274 1.24 17.88 6.73
C THR A 274 0.13 16.98 7.19
N PHE A 275 0.28 15.70 6.89
CA PHE A 275 -0.60 14.65 7.39
C PHE A 275 0.12 13.80 8.44
N THR A 276 -0.59 13.51 9.52
CA THR A 276 -0.19 12.53 10.54
C THR A 276 -1.25 11.44 10.60
N ILE A 277 -0.81 10.19 10.56
CA ILE A 277 -1.69 9.03 10.69
C ILE A 277 -2.35 9.10 12.08
N PRO A 278 -3.69 9.04 12.18
CA PRO A 278 -4.39 9.08 13.46
C PRO A 278 -3.98 7.94 14.40
N GLU A 279 -4.00 8.17 15.71
CA GLU A 279 -3.57 7.17 16.70
C GLU A 279 -4.40 5.87 16.66
N ASP A 280 -5.68 5.97 16.29
CA ASP A 280 -6.59 4.83 16.14
C ASP A 280 -6.17 3.87 15.04
N GLU A 281 -5.47 4.34 13.99
CA GLU A 281 -4.97 3.48 12.92
C GLU A 281 -3.89 2.51 13.43
N HIS A 282 -3.07 2.93 14.40
CA HIS A 282 -2.11 2.04 15.04
C HIS A 282 -2.80 0.90 15.81
N ILE A 283 -3.98 1.17 16.38
CA ILE A 283 -4.82 0.13 17.00
C ILE A 283 -5.39 -0.78 15.93
N LYS A 284 -5.90 -0.23 14.83
CA LYS A 284 -6.44 -0.99 13.69
C LYS A 284 -5.41 -1.96 13.11
N TRP A 285 -4.15 -1.56 12.93
CA TRP A 285 -3.09 -2.47 12.49
C TRP A 285 -2.92 -3.66 13.42
N TYR A 286 -3.00 -3.41 14.73
CA TYR A 286 -2.91 -4.48 15.71
C TYR A 286 -4.14 -5.39 15.74
N LEU A 287 -5.34 -4.82 15.57
CA LEU A 287 -6.55 -5.62 15.42
C LEU A 287 -6.43 -6.52 14.18
N TYR A 288 -5.89 -6.04 13.06
CA TYR A 288 -5.67 -6.87 11.87
C TYR A 288 -4.57 -7.93 12.06
N GLU A 289 -3.53 -7.64 12.84
CA GLU A 289 -2.53 -8.65 13.26
C GLU A 289 -3.21 -9.81 13.99
N LEU A 290 -4.02 -9.51 15.00
CA LEU A 290 -4.78 -10.50 15.75
C LEU A 290 -5.82 -11.22 14.88
N TYR A 291 -6.54 -10.48 14.03
CA TYR A 291 -7.54 -11.03 13.14
C TYR A 291 -6.95 -12.11 12.23
N ARG A 292 -5.80 -11.83 11.59
CA ARG A 292 -5.10 -12.79 10.73
C ARG A 292 -4.70 -14.05 11.50
N ASP A 293 -4.16 -13.90 12.70
CA ASP A 293 -3.81 -15.05 13.54
C ASP A 293 -5.05 -15.88 13.95
N MET A 294 -6.22 -15.25 14.09
CA MET A 294 -7.47 -15.94 14.43
C MET A 294 -8.06 -16.74 13.26
N ILE A 295 -7.95 -16.26 12.03
CA ILE A 295 -8.49 -16.95 10.85
C ILE A 295 -7.51 -17.96 10.23
N ASP A 296 -6.22 -17.87 10.58
CA ASP A 296 -5.18 -18.82 10.20
C ASP A 296 -5.34 -20.12 10.99
N VAL A 297 -5.73 -21.21 10.31
CA VAL A 297 -6.05 -22.52 10.91
C VAL A 297 -4.89 -23.08 11.74
N ASP A 298 -3.65 -22.82 11.35
CA ASP A 298 -2.46 -23.30 12.04
C ASP A 298 -2.11 -22.46 13.28
N LYS A 299 -2.71 -21.26 13.40
CA LYS A 299 -2.49 -20.31 14.51
C LYS A 299 -3.72 -20.09 15.40
N GLN A 300 -4.81 -20.80 15.18
CA GLN A 300 -6.03 -20.74 16.01
C GLN A 300 -5.78 -21.01 17.51
N ALA A 301 -4.63 -21.58 17.88
CA ALA A 301 -4.18 -21.72 19.27
C ALA A 301 -3.93 -20.39 20.01
N VAL A 302 -3.91 -19.24 19.33
CA VAL A 302 -3.70 -17.90 19.91
C VAL A 302 -4.97 -17.34 20.59
N VAL A 303 -6.10 -18.05 20.53
CA VAL A 303 -7.38 -17.58 21.10
C VAL A 303 -7.39 -17.60 22.63
N GLY A 304 -6.94 -16.47 23.17
CA GLY A 304 -7.49 -15.68 24.27
C GLY A 304 -7.73 -16.29 25.65
N LYS A 305 -7.33 -15.54 26.69
CA LYS A 305 -7.66 -15.88 28.08
C LYS A 305 -9.13 -15.57 28.35
N LYS A 306 -9.86 -16.54 28.90
CA LYS A 306 -11.23 -16.33 29.39
C LYS A 306 -11.19 -15.66 30.75
N ALA A 307 -11.89 -14.54 30.91
CA ALA A 307 -12.13 -13.90 32.20
C ALA A 307 -13.47 -13.18 32.18
N ASN A 308 -14.23 -13.24 33.28
CA ASN A 308 -15.51 -12.53 33.43
C ASN A 308 -16.52 -12.76 32.28
N GLY A 309 -16.54 -13.95 31.69
CA GLY A 309 -17.43 -14.28 30.56
C GLY A 309 -16.98 -13.74 29.19
N GLN A 310 -15.83 -13.08 29.10
CA GLN A 310 -15.26 -12.56 27.84
C GLN A 310 -13.99 -13.32 27.44
N VAL A 311 -13.70 -13.34 26.14
CA VAL A 311 -12.44 -13.86 25.58
C VAL A 311 -11.56 -12.67 25.25
N PHE A 312 -10.41 -12.56 25.91
CA PHE A 312 -9.47 -11.46 25.66
C PHE A 312 -8.37 -11.91 24.72
N ALA A 313 -8.15 -11.16 23.64
CA ALA A 313 -6.97 -11.37 22.80
C ALA A 313 -5.70 -10.90 23.52
N ALA A 314 -4.52 -11.12 22.91
CA ALA A 314 -3.27 -10.59 23.44
C ALA A 314 -3.38 -9.06 23.62
N SER A 315 -2.81 -8.55 24.72
CA SER A 315 -2.73 -7.10 24.94
C SER A 315 -1.39 -6.57 24.45
N LYS A 316 -1.38 -5.39 23.84
CA LYS A 316 -0.18 -4.71 23.34
C LYS A 316 -0.16 -3.26 23.81
N LYS A 317 1.03 -2.71 24.05
CA LYS A 317 1.17 -1.26 24.25
C LYS A 317 1.31 -0.60 22.88
N ILE A 318 0.43 0.35 22.59
CA ILE A 318 0.42 1.12 21.34
C ILE A 318 0.47 2.59 21.74
N LEU A 319 1.50 3.31 21.25
CA LEU A 319 1.77 4.70 21.61
C LEU A 319 1.70 4.95 23.13
N GLY A 320 2.28 4.03 23.92
CA GLY A 320 2.32 4.09 25.38
C GLY A 320 1.01 3.71 26.10
N LYS A 321 -0.11 3.54 25.39
CA LYS A 321 -1.40 3.10 25.96
C LYS A 321 -1.53 1.59 25.87
N LYS A 322 -2.07 0.95 26.91
CA LYS A 322 -2.36 -0.48 26.89
C LYS A 322 -3.67 -0.71 26.14
N ILE A 323 -3.62 -1.50 25.07
CA ILE A 323 -4.78 -1.96 24.31
C ILE A 323 -5.08 -3.39 24.70
N THR A 324 -6.35 -3.67 25.00
CA THR A 324 -6.83 -4.99 25.38
C THR A 324 -8.06 -5.30 24.52
N PRO A 325 -7.86 -5.97 23.37
CA PRO A 325 -8.96 -6.37 22.52
C PRO A 325 -9.76 -7.52 23.11
N ILE A 326 -11.05 -7.55 22.78
CA ILE A 326 -12.03 -8.54 23.18
C ILE A 326 -12.50 -9.25 21.92
N VAL A 327 -12.62 -10.57 22.01
CA VAL A 327 -13.27 -11.41 21.00
C VAL A 327 -14.64 -11.79 21.51
N GLU A 328 -15.67 -11.40 20.78
CA GLU A 328 -17.05 -11.80 21.02
C GLU A 328 -17.47 -12.83 19.99
N TYR A 329 -17.73 -14.06 20.44
CA TYR A 329 -18.25 -15.12 19.58
C TYR A 329 -19.77 -14.99 19.45
N GLN A 330 -20.23 -15.00 18.22
CA GLN A 330 -21.64 -14.98 17.85
C GLN A 330 -22.01 -16.34 17.25
N LYS A 331 -23.30 -16.57 17.00
CA LYS A 331 -23.79 -17.86 16.49
C LYS A 331 -23.09 -18.29 15.20
N ASP A 332 -22.84 -17.32 14.32
CA ASP A 332 -22.35 -17.57 12.96
C ASP A 332 -21.03 -16.84 12.66
N GLY A 333 -20.25 -16.46 13.71
CA GLY A 333 -19.03 -15.67 13.51
C GLY A 333 -18.41 -15.14 14.79
N PHE A 334 -17.58 -14.11 14.65
CA PHE A 334 -16.99 -13.37 15.77
C PHE A 334 -16.83 -11.89 15.44
N VAL A 335 -16.67 -11.08 16.48
CA VAL A 335 -16.22 -9.69 16.37
C VAL A 335 -15.01 -9.49 17.28
N LEU A 336 -13.92 -8.99 16.71
CA LEU A 336 -12.73 -8.57 17.44
C LEU A 336 -12.78 -7.06 17.63
N TRP A 337 -12.77 -6.58 18.86
CA TRP A 337 -12.95 -5.15 19.12
C TRP A 337 -12.17 -4.62 20.32
N THR A 338 -11.98 -3.30 20.37
CA THR A 338 -11.46 -2.61 21.55
C THR A 338 -11.98 -1.18 21.61
N LYS A 339 -11.96 -0.57 22.79
CA LYS A 339 -12.27 0.85 22.95
C LYS A 339 -10.99 1.66 22.84
N SER A 340 -10.94 2.62 21.92
CA SER A 340 -9.79 3.48 21.76
C SER A 340 -9.57 4.33 23.02
N PRO A 341 -8.36 4.33 23.60
CA PRO A 341 -8.00 5.25 24.68
C PRO A 341 -7.69 6.67 24.18
N PHE A 342 -7.68 6.91 22.87
CA PHE A 342 -7.38 8.21 22.25
C PHE A 342 -8.67 8.97 21.93
N THR A 343 -9.63 8.28 21.30
CA THR A 343 -10.87 8.88 20.80
C THR A 343 -12.13 8.43 21.56
N ASN A 344 -12.01 7.42 22.43
CA ASN A 344 -13.12 6.75 23.11
C ASN A 344 -14.10 6.00 22.16
N LYS A 345 -13.81 5.95 20.86
CA LYS A 345 -14.56 5.15 19.89
C LYS A 345 -14.36 3.65 20.10
N THR A 346 -15.32 2.85 19.68
CA THR A 346 -15.19 1.39 19.57
C THR A 346 -14.66 1.05 18.19
N LEU A 347 -13.46 0.46 18.13
CA LEU A 347 -12.82 -0.02 16.91
C LEU A 347 -13.01 -1.54 16.82
N MET A 348 -13.51 -2.04 15.70
CA MET A 348 -13.81 -3.47 15.56
C MET A 348 -13.54 -4.01 14.16
N ILE A 349 -13.24 -5.31 14.09
CA ILE A 349 -13.11 -6.10 12.88
C ILE A 349 -14.11 -7.25 12.98
N LYS A 350 -14.95 -7.39 11.95
CA LYS A 350 -15.88 -8.51 11.80
C LYS A 350 -15.16 -9.77 11.33
N ASP A 351 -15.82 -10.92 11.43
CA ASP A 351 -15.31 -12.21 10.98
C ASP A 351 -14.98 -12.27 9.48
N ASP A 352 -15.63 -11.44 8.66
CA ASP A 352 -15.31 -11.24 7.24
C ASP A 352 -14.14 -10.28 6.98
N GLY A 353 -13.58 -9.66 8.02
CA GLY A 353 -12.44 -8.75 7.95
C GLY A 353 -12.82 -7.28 7.83
N LYS A 354 -14.11 -6.93 7.74
CA LYS A 354 -14.56 -5.54 7.63
C LYS A 354 -14.27 -4.77 8.90
N PHE A 355 -13.61 -3.62 8.77
CA PHE A 355 -13.35 -2.71 9.88
C PHE A 355 -14.51 -1.74 10.10
N LEU A 356 -14.79 -1.40 11.36
CA LEU A 356 -15.77 -0.39 11.75
C LEU A 356 -15.21 0.46 12.91
N SER A 357 -15.54 1.75 12.89
CA SER A 357 -15.29 2.68 13.98
C SER A 357 -16.61 3.34 14.38
N ILE A 358 -17.02 3.16 15.64
CA ILE A 358 -18.34 3.57 16.15
C ILE A 358 -18.14 4.43 17.40
N ASP A 359 -18.90 5.51 17.52
CA ASP A 359 -18.84 6.44 18.67
C ASP A 359 -19.40 5.87 19.99
#